data_AF-A0AA47IJ81-F1
#
_entry.id   AF-A0AA47IJ81-F1
#
_cell.length_a   1.000
_cell.length_b   1.000
_cell.length_c   1.000
_cell.angle_alpha   90.00
_cell.angle_beta   90.00
_cell.angle_gamma   90.00
#
_symmetry.space_group_name_H-M   'P 1'
#
loop_
_entity.id
_entity.type
_entity.pdbx_description
1 polymer ?
#
loop_
_entity_poly.entity_id
_entity_poly.type
_entity_poly.pdbx_seq_one_letter_code
_entity_poly.pdbx_strand_id
1 'polypeptide(L)' 'MDYKKLAQEIVTNVGDVDNIQTLSHCVTRLRFQLKDVSKANKEALENLEGVLGVVYAGGQYMVILG' A
#
# COMPACT_ATOMS: atom_id res chain seq x y z
N MET A 1 7.67 -5.76 15.33
CA MET A 1 6.94 -5.02 14.27
C MET A 1 5.83 -4.20 14.90
N ASP A 2 5.87 -2.89 14.71
CA ASP A 2 4.74 -2.02 15.03
C ASP A 2 3.84 -1.91 13.79
N TYR A 3 2.79 -2.73 13.75
CA TYR A 3 1.84 -2.75 12.63
C TYR A 3 1.10 -1.42 12.46
N LYS A 4 0.93 -0.63 13.53
CA LYS A 4 0.27 0.67 13.46
C LYS A 4 1.17 1.66 12.72
N LYS A 5 2.46 1.66 13.05
CA LYS A 5 3.45 2.47 12.34
C LYS A 5 3.56 2.06 10.87
N LEU A 6 3.68 0.77 10.59
CA LEU A 6 3.73 0.26 9.21
C LEU A 6 2.48 0.63 8.40
N ALA A 7 1.29 0.49 8.99
CA ALA A 7 0.05 0.89 8.33
C ALA A 7 0.01 2.39 8.03
N GLN A 8 0.49 3.25 8.93
CA GLN A 8 0.60 4.68 8.69
C GLN A 8 1.58 4.98 7.55
N GLU A 9 2.76 4.36 7.55
CA GLU A 9 3.75 4.54 6.50
C GLU A 9 3.21 4.08 5.13
N ILE A 10 2.47 2.96 5.08
CA ILE A 10 1.82 2.51 3.85
C ILE A 10 0.81 3.53 3.35
N VAL A 11 -0.07 4.04 4.23
CA VAL A 11 -1.11 5.02 3.85
C VAL A 11 -0.48 6.30 3.30
N THR A 12 0.55 6.82 3.97
CA THR A 12 1.27 8.01 3.49
C THR A 12 1.91 7.76 2.12
N ASN A 13 2.58 6.62 1.94
CA ASN A 13 3.26 6.33 0.68
C ASN A 13 2.33 5.96 -0.47
N VAL A 14 1.05 5.64 -0.25
CA VAL A 14 0.05 5.51 -1.33
C VAL A 14 -0.61 6.84 -1.70
N GLY A 15 -0.17 7.96 -1.13
CA GLY A 15 -0.71 9.31 -1.40
C GLY A 15 -1.74 9.79 -0.38
N ASP A 16 -1.66 9.31 0.86
CA ASP A 16 -2.57 9.58 1.97
C ASP A 16 -4.02 9.11 1.76
N VAL A 17 -4.83 9.25 2.81
CA VAL A 17 -6.24 8.80 2.85
C VAL A 17 -7.05 9.41 1.71
N ASP A 18 -6.78 10.67 1.34
CA ASP A 18 -7.46 11.37 0.25
C ASP A 18 -7.25 10.71 -1.12
N ASN A 19 -6.14 9.98 -1.33
CA ASN A 19 -5.88 9.28 -2.58
C ASN A 19 -6.47 7.87 -2.62
N ILE A 20 -6.98 7.34 -1.51
CA ILE A 20 -7.57 5.99 -1.44
C ILE A 20 -9.06 6.09 -1.78
N GLN A 21 -9.49 5.37 -2.82
CA GLN A 21 -10.91 5.17 -3.15
C GLN A 21 -11.50 4.05 -2.31
N THR A 22 -10.85 2.90 -2.33
CA THR A 22 -11.27 1.72 -1.57
C THR A 22 -10.05 0.95 -1.09
N LEU A 23 -10.21 0.27 0.04
CA LEU A 23 -9.22 -0.64 0.61
C LEU A 23 -9.88 -1.98 0.90
N SER A 24 -9.27 -3.05 0.40
CA SER A 24 -9.63 -4.43 0.73
C SER A 24 -8.38 -5.21 1.12
N HIS A 25 -8.53 -6.33 1.84
CA HIS A 25 -7.40 -7.15 2.24
C HIS A 25 -7.73 -8.64 2.15
N CYS A 26 -6.69 -9.46 1.97
CA CYS A 26 -6.74 -10.89 2.19
C CYS A 26 -5.77 -11.25 3.32
N VAL A 27 -5.38 -12.52 3.43
CA VAL A 27 -4.49 -13.00 4.49
C VAL A 27 -3.09 -12.36 4.42
N THR A 28 -2.59 -12.08 3.20
CA THR A 28 -1.19 -11.65 3.00
C THR A 28 -1.05 -10.36 2.19
N ARG A 29 -2.15 -9.74 1.73
CA ARG A 29 -2.10 -8.57 0.85
C ARG A 29 -3.14 -7.52 1.23
N LEU A 30 -2.70 -6.27 1.23
CA LEU A 30 -3.58 -5.10 1.18
C LEU A 30 -3.76 -4.71 -0.29
N ARG A 31 -4.99 -4.37 -0.68
CA ARG A 31 -5.38 -3.97 -2.04
C ARG A 31 -6.01 -2.60 -1.97
N PHE A 32 -5.30 -1.61 -2.48
CA PHE A 32 -5.75 -0.23 -2.58
C PHE A 32 -6.25 0.05 -3.99
N GLN A 33 -7.42 0.65 -4.10
CA GLN A 33 -7.83 1.32 -5.32
C GLN A 33 -7.55 2.81 -5.12
N LEU A 34 -6.65 3.37 -5.92
CA LEU A 34 -6.20 4.75 -5.78
C LEU A 34 -6.93 5.66 -6.77
N LYS A 35 -7.13 6.93 -6.41
CA LYS A 35 -7.64 7.97 -7.31
C LYS A 35 -6.58 8.33 -8.34
N ASP A 36 -5.34 8.44 -7.89
CA ASP A 36 -4.17 8.76 -8.70
C ASP A 36 -2.99 7.86 -8.32
N VAL A 37 -2.62 6.96 -9.22
CA VAL A 37 -1.53 6.00 -9.00
C VAL A 37 -0.16 6.68 -9.03
N SER A 38 -0.04 7.85 -9.68
CA SER A 38 1.24 8.58 -9.75
C SER A 38 1.69 9.13 -8.39
N LYS A 39 0.75 9.27 -7.43
CA LYS A 39 1.04 9.68 -6.06
C LYS A 39 1.54 8.55 -5.16
N ALA A 40 1.47 7.29 -5.63
CA ALA A 40 1.97 6.15 -4.88
C ALA A 40 3.48 5.99 -5.08
N ASN A 41 4.24 6.00 -3.99
CA ASN A 41 5.66 5.77 -4.00
C ASN A 41 5.96 4.27 -3.84
N LYS A 42 6.10 3.59 -4.98
CA LYS A 42 6.39 2.15 -5.02
C LYS A 42 7.69 1.80 -4.31
N GLU A 43 8.76 2.52 -4.61
CA GLU A 43 10.09 2.25 -4.05
C GLU A 43 10.10 2.42 -2.54
N ALA A 44 9.45 3.47 -2.01
CA ALA A 44 9.36 3.66 -0.56
C ALA A 44 8.60 2.51 0.11
N LEU A 45 7.47 2.08 -0.47
CA LEU A 45 6.69 0.97 0.06
C LEU A 45 7.46 -0.35 0.06
N GLU A 46 8.22 -0.66 -0.99
CA GLU A 46 9.04 -1.88 -1.09
C GLU A 46 10.21 -1.89 -0.09
N ASN A 47 10.64 -0.72 0.40
CA ASN A 47 11.69 -0.59 1.42
C ASN A 47 11.16 -0.58 2.87
N LEU A 48 9.84 -0.62 3.09
CA LEU A 48 9.29 -0.67 4.43
C LEU A 48 9.54 -2.02 5.10
N GLU A 49 9.91 -2.00 6.37
CA GLU A 49 10.12 -3.21 7.17
C GLU A 49 8.80 -3.99 7.31
N GLY A 50 8.75 -5.19 6.74
CA GLY A 50 7.54 -6.03 6.71
C GLY A 50 6.75 -5.97 5.40
N VAL A 51 7.19 -5.20 4.40
CA VAL A 51 6.68 -5.30 3.03
C VAL A 51 7.56 -6.24 2.22
N LEU A 52 6.98 -7.32 1.71
CA LEU A 52 7.66 -8.27 0.82
C LEU A 52 7.67 -7.83 -0.64
N GLY A 53 6.78 -6.90 -1.01
CA GLY A 53 6.74 -6.36 -2.35
C GLY A 53 5.44 -5.61 -2.66
N VAL A 54 5.47 -4.88 -3.77
CA VAL A 54 4.36 -4.06 -4.23
C VAL A 54 4.06 -4.33 -5.70
N VAL A 55 2.78 -4.57 -6.01
CA VAL A 55 2.34 -4.89 -7.36
C VAL A 55 1.17 -4.00 -7.75
N TYR A 56 1.25 -3.35 -8.91
CA TYR A 56 0.12 -2.67 -9.50
C TYR A 56 -0.42 -3.50 -10.67
N ALA A 57 -1.63 -4.05 -10.54
CA ALA A 57 -2.25 -4.87 -11.57
C ALA A 57 -3.78 -4.79 -11.48
N GLY A 58 -4.46 -4.82 -12.64
CA GLY A 58 -5.93 -4.81 -12.70
C GLY A 58 -6.57 -3.57 -12.06
N GLY A 59 -5.89 -2.42 -12.10
CA GLY A 59 -6.36 -1.18 -11.47
C GLY A 59 -6.25 -1.16 -9.93
N GLN A 60 -5.60 -2.17 -9.33
CA GLN A 60 -5.37 -2.26 -7.90
C GLN A 60 -3.89 -2.19 -7.57
N TYR A 61 -3.58 -1.44 -6.52
CA TYR A 61 -2.27 -1.30 -5.94
C TYR A 61 -2.16 -2.24 -4.73
N MET A 62 -1.31 -3.26 -4.82
CA MET A 62 -1.25 -4.36 -3.86
C MET A 62 0.05 -4.31 -3.06
N VAL A 63 -0.06 -4.26 -1.74
CA VAL A 63 1.07 -4.33 -0.80
C VAL A 63 1.07 -5.71 -0.14
N ILE A 64 2.18 -6.44 -0.22
CA ILE A 64 2.32 -7.81 0.30
C ILE A 64 3.07 -7.73 1.64
N LEU A 65 2.48 -8.24 2.73
CA LEU A 65 2.97 -8.05 4.11
C LEU A 65 3.38 -9.35 4.82
N GLY A 66 3.66 -10.41 4.05
CA GLY A 66 3.82 -11.78 4.56
C GLY A 66 4.89 -11.97 5.64
#